data_AF-U2MB47-F1
#
_entry.id   AF-U2MB47-F1
#
_cell.length_a   1.000
_cell.length_b   1.000
_cell.length_c   1.000
_cell.angle_alpha   90.00
_cell.angle_beta   90.00
_cell.angle_gamma   90.00
#
_symmetry.space_group_name_H-M   'P 1'
#
loop_
_entity.id
_entity.type
_entity.pdbx_description
1 polymer ?
#
loop_
_entity_poly.entity_id
_entity_poly.type
_entity_poly.pdbx_seq_one_letter_code
_entity_poly.pdbx_strand_id
1 'polypeptide(L)'
;MATIKDIANLAGESFSSMTIEEEIFARSIPDFAKLVKFGFVKNGSKYSFSGKFLNGDFTADVVVTSGGDISASVFDVQAGERYLPLRAKSRQSAFVNEVRESYRAFLREIKNACFVPQPFLTDQANRIAREAEKLFGDKIDFPFSTAPEYGVFRNPENRKWYGIIMNIPKSKIEKQGRAASLSADDAIVEVINVKIDPEKSIELKKRRGFYDAYHMSKKNWITIALDGSVSDDLIVDLLKKSRALVSPRPCRARS
;
A
#
# COMPACT_ATOMS: atom_id res chain seq x y z
N MET A 1 -1.96 27.19 -3.55
CA MET A 1 -0.89 26.18 -3.74
C MET A 1 -0.64 25.63 -2.35
N ALA A 2 -0.99 24.38 -2.07
CA ALA A 2 -0.55 23.77 -0.82
C ALA A 2 0.97 23.63 -0.90
N THR A 3 1.67 24.25 0.03
CA THR A 3 3.13 24.19 0.13
C THR A 3 3.54 22.78 0.53
N ILE A 4 4.77 22.35 0.22
CA ILE A 4 5.32 21.04 0.63
C ILE A 4 5.13 20.77 2.14
N LYS A 5 5.05 21.84 2.96
CA LYS A 5 4.74 21.79 4.40
C LYS A 5 3.32 21.30 4.74
N ASP A 6 2.33 21.52 3.89
CA ASP A 6 0.92 21.18 4.19
C ASP A 6 0.64 19.68 4.01
N ILE A 7 1.49 18.98 3.24
CA ILE A 7 1.39 17.53 2.99
C ILE A 7 1.79 16.70 4.23
N ALA A 8 2.63 17.28 5.11
CA ALA A 8 3.26 16.60 6.24
C ALA A 8 2.34 16.36 7.46
N ASN A 9 1.39 17.26 7.71
CA ASN A 9 0.67 17.29 9.01
C ASN A 9 -0.55 16.35 9.09
N LEU A 10 -0.85 15.59 8.04
CA LEU A 10 -2.09 14.79 7.94
C LEU A 10 -1.89 13.27 7.93
N ALA A 11 -0.63 12.79 7.92
CA ALA A 11 -0.31 11.35 7.90
C ALA A 11 -0.41 10.66 9.28
N GLY A 12 -0.73 11.41 10.33
CA GLY A 12 -0.63 10.95 11.73
C GLY A 12 -1.88 10.29 12.33
N GLU A 13 -3.02 10.24 11.63
CA GLU A 13 -4.27 9.77 12.22
C GLU A 13 -4.93 8.67 11.38
N SER A 14 -4.98 7.45 11.93
CA SER A 14 -5.84 6.29 11.59
C SER A 14 -5.05 5.00 11.26
N PHE A 15 -4.57 4.32 12.30
CA PHE A 15 -4.04 2.93 12.25
C PHE A 15 -4.97 1.92 12.98
N SER A 16 -6.21 2.29 13.30
CA SER A 16 -6.95 1.72 14.45
C SER A 16 -7.66 0.36 14.22
N SER A 17 -7.50 -0.31 13.08
CA SER A 17 -8.21 -1.57 12.78
C SER A 17 -7.39 -2.70 12.18
N MET A 18 -6.07 -2.57 12.01
CA MET A 18 -5.24 -3.65 11.45
C MET A 18 -5.01 -4.80 12.44
N THR A 19 -4.94 -6.00 11.91
CA THR A 19 -4.46 -7.20 12.62
C THR A 19 -2.94 -7.15 12.78
N ILE A 20 -2.40 -7.93 13.72
CA ILE A 20 -0.95 -8.02 13.96
C ILE A 20 -0.20 -8.47 12.70
N GLU A 21 -0.81 -9.36 11.92
CA GLU A 21 -0.28 -9.86 10.65
C GLU A 21 -0.24 -8.75 9.60
N GLU A 22 -1.35 -8.05 9.39
CA GLU A 22 -1.42 -6.93 8.45
C GLU A 22 -0.37 -5.86 8.78
N GLU A 23 -0.23 -5.52 10.06
CA GLU A 23 0.80 -4.57 10.52
C GLU A 23 2.23 -5.07 10.22
N ILE A 24 2.53 -6.33 10.54
CA ILE A 24 3.87 -6.87 10.37
C ILE A 24 4.21 -7.02 8.89
N PHE A 25 3.32 -7.58 8.09
CA PHE A 25 3.58 -7.90 6.68
C PHE A 25 3.23 -6.77 5.71
N ALA A 26 2.76 -5.62 6.21
CA ALA A 26 2.55 -4.43 5.41
C ALA A 26 3.77 -4.11 4.51
N ARG A 27 3.47 -3.67 3.29
CA ARG A 27 4.46 -3.30 2.25
C ARG A 27 5.46 -4.42 1.96
N SER A 28 4.99 -5.65 1.88
CA SER A 28 5.83 -6.76 1.46
C SER A 28 5.01 -7.83 0.74
N ILE A 29 5.66 -8.58 -0.13
CA ILE A 29 5.06 -9.73 -0.83
C ILE A 29 5.81 -10.99 -0.47
N PRO A 30 5.14 -12.15 -0.40
CA PRO A 30 5.83 -13.40 -0.15
C PRO A 30 6.68 -13.82 -1.35
N ASP A 31 7.88 -14.31 -1.07
CA ASP A 31 8.68 -15.10 -1.98
C ASP A 31 8.34 -16.58 -1.74
N PHE A 32 7.53 -17.15 -2.63
CA PHE A 32 7.03 -18.52 -2.47
C PHE A 32 8.14 -19.58 -2.46
N ALA A 33 9.29 -19.32 -3.10
CA ALA A 33 10.42 -20.24 -3.04
C ALA A 33 11.06 -20.21 -1.65
N LYS A 34 11.19 -19.01 -1.05
CA LYS A 34 11.68 -18.86 0.33
C LYS A 34 10.71 -19.42 1.36
N LEU A 35 9.40 -19.30 1.15
CA LEU A 35 8.39 -19.94 2.03
C LEU A 35 8.60 -21.45 2.11
N VAL A 36 8.73 -22.13 0.97
CA VAL A 36 8.98 -23.58 0.93
C VAL A 36 10.30 -23.93 1.61
N LYS A 37 11.36 -23.15 1.35
CA LYS A 37 12.67 -23.34 1.98
C LYS A 37 12.64 -23.14 3.50
N PHE A 38 11.81 -22.23 3.99
CA PHE A 38 11.64 -21.95 5.42
C PHE A 38 10.90 -23.08 6.14
N GLY A 39 10.06 -23.84 5.43
CA GLY A 39 9.31 -24.97 5.98
C GLY A 39 7.80 -24.91 5.73
N PHE A 40 7.30 -23.96 4.94
CA PHE A 40 5.90 -23.96 4.54
C PHE A 40 5.60 -25.12 3.58
N VAL A 41 4.50 -25.81 3.83
CA VAL A 41 3.99 -26.88 2.97
C VAL A 41 2.92 -26.32 2.04
N LYS A 42 3.09 -26.52 0.73
CA LYS A 42 2.12 -26.10 -0.28
C LYS A 42 0.98 -27.12 -0.39
N ASN A 43 -0.25 -26.65 -0.19
CA ASN A 43 -1.47 -27.43 -0.37
C ASN A 43 -2.45 -26.64 -1.27
N GLY A 44 -2.53 -27.01 -2.55
CA GLY A 44 -3.35 -26.30 -3.53
C GLY A 44 -2.91 -24.83 -3.70
N SER A 45 -3.80 -23.90 -3.40
CA SER A 45 -3.58 -22.45 -3.47
C SER A 45 -3.02 -21.82 -2.18
N LYS A 46 -2.63 -22.64 -1.20
CA LYS A 46 -2.17 -22.17 0.12
C LYS A 46 -0.81 -22.77 0.48
N TYR A 47 -0.06 -22.00 1.26
CA TYR A 47 1.18 -22.42 1.92
C TYR A 47 0.94 -22.34 3.42
N SER A 48 1.17 -23.43 4.13
CA SER A 48 0.92 -23.51 5.58
C SER A 48 2.19 -23.86 6.35
N PHE A 49 2.39 -23.21 7.49
CA PHE A 49 3.49 -23.49 8.42
C PHE A 49 2.95 -23.44 9.84
N SER A 50 3.34 -24.40 10.68
CA SER A 50 3.04 -24.39 12.11
C SER A 50 4.36 -24.29 12.86
N GLY A 51 4.47 -23.30 13.75
CA GLY A 51 5.69 -23.05 14.50
C GLY A 51 5.39 -22.72 15.95
N LYS A 52 6.21 -23.27 16.85
CA LYS A 52 6.14 -22.98 18.28
C LYS A 52 6.85 -21.67 18.60
N PHE A 53 6.34 -20.93 19.57
CA PHE A 53 6.96 -19.72 20.11
C PHE A 53 6.73 -19.65 21.63
N LEU A 54 7.30 -18.63 22.28
CA LEU A 54 7.28 -18.47 23.74
C LEU A 54 7.66 -19.78 24.48
N ASN A 55 8.91 -20.22 24.26
CA ASN A 55 9.47 -21.45 24.85
C ASN A 55 8.70 -22.76 24.55
N GLY A 56 7.78 -22.74 23.58
CA GLY A 56 7.00 -23.91 23.19
C GLY A 56 5.63 -23.98 23.82
N ASP A 57 5.25 -23.00 24.64
CA ASP A 57 3.95 -22.93 25.30
C ASP A 57 2.83 -22.57 24.31
N PHE A 58 3.17 -21.94 23.19
CA PHE A 58 2.23 -21.56 22.13
C PHE A 58 2.69 -22.07 20.77
N THR A 59 1.72 -22.31 19.89
CA THR A 59 1.96 -22.57 18.47
C THR A 59 1.16 -21.60 17.61
N ALA A 60 1.71 -21.23 16.46
CA ALA A 60 1.08 -20.40 15.47
C ALA A 60 0.99 -21.14 14.14
N ASP A 61 -0.25 -21.35 13.67
CA ASP A 61 -0.55 -21.89 12.35
C ASP A 61 -0.71 -20.72 11.38
N VAL A 62 0.32 -20.51 10.56
CA VAL A 62 0.41 -19.45 9.57
C VAL A 62 0.03 -19.99 8.19
N VAL A 63 -0.82 -19.24 7.49
CA VAL A 63 -1.27 -19.56 6.13
C VAL A 63 -1.03 -18.37 5.22
N VAL A 64 -0.37 -18.61 4.10
CA VAL A 64 -0.18 -17.64 3.01
C VAL A 64 -0.90 -18.15 1.77
N THR A 65 -1.79 -17.33 1.19
CA THR A 65 -2.47 -17.66 -0.06
C THR A 65 -1.56 -17.41 -1.27
N SER A 66 -1.85 -18.01 -2.42
CA SER A 66 -1.17 -17.69 -3.67
C SER A 66 -1.37 -16.24 -4.12
N GLY A 67 -2.40 -15.55 -3.60
CA GLY A 67 -2.60 -14.11 -3.80
C GLY A 67 -1.69 -13.24 -2.94
N GLY A 68 -1.02 -13.82 -1.94
CA GLY A 68 -0.11 -13.11 -1.05
C GLY A 68 -0.71 -12.78 0.32
N ASP A 69 -2.01 -13.00 0.52
CA ASP A 69 -2.68 -12.77 1.80
C ASP A 69 -2.14 -13.71 2.87
N ILE A 70 -1.84 -13.15 4.04
CA ILE A 70 -1.35 -13.90 5.19
C ILE A 70 -2.39 -13.87 6.32
N SER A 71 -2.57 -15.00 6.97
CA SER A 71 -3.42 -15.13 8.16
C SER A 71 -2.81 -16.14 9.11
N ALA A 72 -3.13 -16.02 10.39
CA ALA A 72 -2.59 -16.94 11.38
C ALA A 72 -3.52 -17.17 12.59
N SER A 73 -3.42 -18.39 13.12
CA SER A 73 -4.17 -18.85 14.28
C SER A 73 -3.20 -19.28 15.37
N VAL A 74 -3.37 -18.74 16.58
CA VAL A 74 -2.51 -19.06 17.73
C VAL A 74 -3.23 -19.98 18.68
N PHE A 75 -2.52 -20.98 19.20
CA PHE A 75 -3.03 -21.98 20.13
C PHE A 75 -2.12 -22.09 21.35
N ASP A 76 -2.73 -22.29 22.52
CA ASP A 76 -2.05 -22.70 23.75
C ASP A 76 -1.80 -24.20 23.68
N VAL A 77 -0.55 -24.61 23.81
CA VAL A 77 -0.14 -26.02 23.62
C VAL A 77 -0.61 -26.90 24.78
N GLN A 78 -0.66 -26.37 26.00
CA GLN A 78 -1.08 -27.13 27.17
C GLN A 78 -2.58 -27.35 27.18
N ALA A 79 -3.36 -26.31 26.86
CA ALA A 79 -4.81 -26.40 26.77
C ALA A 79 -5.29 -27.10 25.50
N GLY A 80 -4.50 -27.05 24.42
CA GLY A 80 -4.91 -27.55 23.10
C GLY A 80 -5.98 -26.68 22.43
N GLU A 81 -6.12 -25.43 22.87
CA GLU A 81 -7.20 -24.52 22.46
C GLU A 81 -6.66 -23.25 21.80
N ARG A 82 -7.51 -22.60 21.00
CA ARG A 82 -7.17 -21.34 20.35
C ARG A 82 -7.01 -20.22 21.37
N TYR A 83 -5.90 -19.50 21.32
CA TYR A 83 -5.62 -18.38 22.21
C TYR A 83 -6.29 -17.08 21.74
N LEU A 84 -7.60 -16.96 22.01
CA LEU A 84 -8.41 -15.79 21.69
C LEU A 84 -7.94 -14.46 22.33
N PRO A 85 -7.37 -14.43 23.56
CA PRO A 85 -6.95 -13.19 24.21
C PRO A 85 -5.95 -12.35 23.39
N LEU A 86 -5.17 -12.98 22.50
CA LEU A 86 -4.27 -12.28 21.57
C LEU A 86 -4.98 -11.12 20.85
N ARG A 87 -6.23 -11.33 20.44
CA ARG A 87 -7.03 -10.40 19.63
C ARG A 87 -7.90 -9.42 20.45
N ALA A 88 -8.02 -9.63 21.76
CA ALA A 88 -8.90 -8.83 22.60
C ALA A 88 -8.30 -7.43 22.90
N LYS A 89 -8.84 -6.37 22.31
CA LYS A 89 -8.37 -4.98 22.50
C LYS A 89 -8.44 -4.49 23.96
N SER A 90 -9.41 -5.00 24.74
CA SER A 90 -9.65 -4.59 26.14
C SER A 90 -8.79 -5.32 27.18
N ARG A 91 -8.07 -6.38 26.80
CA ARG A 91 -7.24 -7.17 27.73
C ARG A 91 -5.76 -6.85 27.52
N GLN A 92 -5.15 -6.24 28.54
CA GLN A 92 -3.75 -5.78 28.53
C GLN A 92 -2.97 -6.31 29.76
N SER A 93 -3.22 -7.54 30.21
CA SER A 93 -2.39 -8.12 31.27
C SER A 93 -0.95 -8.29 30.79
N ALA A 94 0.00 -8.29 31.74
CA ALA A 94 1.43 -8.45 31.44
C ALA A 94 1.68 -9.71 30.59
N PHE A 95 1.06 -10.83 30.95
CA PHE A 95 1.16 -12.09 30.22
C PHE A 95 0.60 -12.01 28.78
N VAL A 96 -0.57 -11.39 28.56
CA VAL A 96 -1.11 -11.24 27.20
C VAL A 96 -0.19 -10.40 26.32
N ASN A 97 0.43 -9.36 26.89
CA ASN A 97 1.40 -8.54 26.16
C ASN A 97 2.68 -9.30 25.85
N GLU A 98 3.18 -10.13 26.77
CA GLU A 98 4.32 -11.03 26.52
C GLU A 98 4.04 -12.00 25.36
N VAL A 99 2.87 -12.65 25.35
CA VAL A 99 2.46 -13.53 24.24
C VAL A 99 2.38 -12.74 22.92
N ARG A 100 1.85 -11.51 22.94
CA ARG A 100 1.80 -10.64 21.75
C ARG A 100 3.19 -10.30 21.24
N GLU A 101 4.12 -9.90 22.11
CA GLU A 101 5.48 -9.54 21.69
C GLU A 101 6.25 -10.75 21.15
N SER A 102 6.13 -11.91 21.80
CA SER A 102 6.74 -13.15 21.32
C SER A 102 6.14 -13.58 19.97
N TYR A 103 4.82 -13.46 19.81
CA TYR A 103 4.14 -13.71 18.55
C TYR A 103 4.58 -12.74 17.43
N ARG A 104 4.72 -11.45 17.74
CA ARG A 104 5.24 -10.45 16.79
C ARG A 104 6.67 -10.78 16.38
N ALA A 105 7.52 -11.22 17.31
CA ALA A 105 8.89 -11.65 17.01
C ALA A 105 8.91 -12.85 16.06
N PHE A 106 8.08 -13.87 16.33
CA PHE A 106 7.91 -15.04 15.48
C PHE A 106 7.48 -14.66 14.04
N LEU A 107 6.48 -13.78 13.89
CA LEU A 107 6.06 -13.32 12.57
C LEU A 107 7.14 -12.48 11.85
N ARG A 108 7.93 -11.67 12.58
CA ARG A 108 9.04 -10.91 11.99
C ARG A 108 10.14 -11.83 11.46
N GLU A 109 10.40 -12.96 12.11
CA GLU A 109 11.33 -13.97 11.60
C GLU A 109 10.88 -14.50 10.24
N ILE A 110 9.60 -14.89 10.12
CA ILE A 110 9.00 -15.32 8.85
C ILE A 110 9.09 -14.21 7.80
N LYS A 111 8.75 -12.96 8.16
CA LYS A 111 8.84 -11.80 7.25
C LYS A 111 10.25 -11.65 6.71
N ASN A 112 11.24 -11.60 7.59
CA ASN A 112 12.64 -11.37 7.21
C ASN A 112 13.19 -12.50 6.33
N ALA A 113 12.76 -13.74 6.58
CA ALA A 113 13.20 -14.89 5.81
C ALA A 113 12.48 -15.02 4.46
N CYS A 114 11.18 -14.70 4.40
CA CYS A 114 10.32 -15.12 3.29
C CYS A 114 9.68 -13.99 2.49
N PHE A 115 9.74 -12.74 2.93
CA PHE A 115 9.03 -11.64 2.28
C PHE A 115 10.00 -10.62 1.68
N VAL A 116 9.59 -10.01 0.57
CA VAL A 116 10.34 -8.98 -0.14
C VAL A 116 9.62 -7.64 0.06
N PRO A 117 10.33 -6.58 0.48
CA PRO A 117 9.72 -5.27 0.67
C PRO A 117 9.16 -4.72 -0.65
N GLN A 118 8.09 -3.94 -0.53
CA GLN A 118 7.46 -3.20 -1.62
C GLN A 118 7.42 -1.71 -1.25
N PRO A 119 7.45 -0.80 -2.25
CA PRO A 119 7.34 0.63 -1.99
C PRO A 119 5.96 1.04 -1.45
N PHE A 120 4.89 0.38 -1.89
CA PHE A 120 3.51 0.75 -1.58
C PHE A 120 2.74 -0.35 -0.85
N LEU A 121 1.59 0.01 -0.25
CA LEU A 121 0.72 -0.90 0.49
C LEU A 121 -0.08 -1.82 -0.44
N THR A 122 -0.62 -1.29 -1.54
CA THR A 122 -1.51 -2.02 -2.43
C THR A 122 -0.75 -2.70 -3.56
N ASP A 123 -1.21 -3.89 -3.96
CA ASP A 123 -0.63 -4.59 -5.10
C ASP A 123 -0.78 -3.78 -6.40
N GLN A 124 -1.89 -3.06 -6.54
CA GLN A 124 -2.13 -2.21 -7.71
C GLN A 124 -1.08 -1.09 -7.81
N ALA A 125 -0.80 -0.37 -6.72
CA ALA A 125 0.24 0.67 -6.70
C ALA A 125 1.62 0.10 -7.08
N ASN A 126 1.96 -1.06 -6.52
CA ASN A 126 3.24 -1.72 -6.80
C ASN A 126 3.35 -2.22 -8.25
N ARG A 127 2.27 -2.77 -8.83
CA ARG A 127 2.23 -3.15 -10.26
C ARG A 127 2.39 -1.93 -11.16
N ILE A 128 1.65 -0.85 -10.89
CA ILE A 128 1.76 0.41 -11.65
C ILE A 128 3.18 0.97 -11.58
N ALA A 129 3.80 0.96 -10.39
CA ALA A 129 5.16 1.45 -10.20
C ALA A 129 6.19 0.64 -11.01
N ARG A 130 6.11 -0.70 -10.95
CA ARG A 130 6.98 -1.58 -11.75
C ARG A 130 6.80 -1.37 -13.25
N GLU A 131 5.55 -1.25 -13.70
CA GLU A 131 5.27 -1.10 -15.13
C GLU A 131 5.68 0.27 -15.65
N ALA A 132 5.53 1.34 -14.87
CA ALA A 132 6.06 2.64 -15.20
C ALA A 132 7.60 2.66 -15.23
N GLU A 133 8.28 2.03 -14.27
CA GLU A 133 9.74 1.91 -14.27
C GLU A 133 10.22 1.11 -15.49
N LYS A 134 9.57 -0.01 -15.82
CA LYS A 134 9.87 -0.80 -17.02
C LYS A 134 9.68 -0.02 -18.31
N LEU A 135 8.64 0.80 -18.39
CA LEU A 135 8.31 1.58 -19.59
C LEU A 135 9.18 2.82 -19.79
N PHE A 136 9.55 3.50 -18.71
CA PHE A 136 10.22 4.80 -18.78
C PHE A 136 11.68 4.77 -18.36
N GLY A 137 12.10 3.75 -17.59
CA GLY A 137 13.40 3.71 -16.92
C GLY A 137 13.53 4.69 -15.74
N ASP A 138 12.46 5.41 -15.41
CA ASP A 138 12.45 6.40 -14.35
C ASP A 138 12.27 5.71 -12.99
N LYS A 139 13.28 5.79 -12.12
CA LYS A 139 13.15 5.31 -10.74
C LYS A 139 12.20 6.19 -9.94
N ILE A 140 11.40 5.55 -9.09
CA ILE A 140 10.52 6.26 -8.17
C ILE A 140 11.34 6.93 -7.06
N ASP A 141 10.96 8.14 -6.67
CA ASP A 141 11.64 8.94 -5.64
C ASP A 141 10.75 9.11 -4.41
N PHE A 142 11.34 9.16 -3.21
CA PHE A 142 10.63 9.34 -1.93
C PHE A 142 11.15 10.60 -1.22
N PRO A 143 10.78 11.80 -1.70
CA PRO A 143 11.45 13.03 -1.29
C PRO A 143 10.95 13.62 0.04
N PHE A 144 9.90 13.05 0.65
CA PHE A 144 9.25 13.63 1.83
C PHE A 144 9.70 12.93 3.11
N SER A 145 10.37 13.65 4.01
CA SER A 145 10.78 13.10 5.31
C SER A 145 9.61 12.82 6.25
N THR A 146 8.53 13.59 6.14
CA THR A 146 7.31 13.49 6.97
C THR A 146 6.24 12.57 6.40
N ALA A 147 6.39 12.15 5.15
CA ALA A 147 5.54 11.18 4.46
C ALA A 147 6.44 10.28 3.59
N PRO A 148 7.35 9.49 4.21
CA PRO A 148 8.35 8.70 3.50
C PRO A 148 7.74 7.64 2.57
N GLU A 149 6.46 7.32 2.75
CA GLU A 149 5.68 6.44 1.89
C GLU A 149 5.19 7.05 0.59
N TYR A 150 5.25 8.38 0.43
CA TYR A 150 4.77 9.03 -0.79
C TYR A 150 5.83 8.93 -1.89
N GLY A 151 5.53 8.13 -2.90
CA GLY A 151 6.40 7.89 -4.03
C GLY A 151 6.07 8.80 -5.22
N VAL A 152 7.09 9.46 -5.75
CA VAL A 152 6.98 10.43 -6.84
C VAL A 152 7.59 9.87 -8.11
N PHE A 153 6.82 9.94 -9.19
CA PHE A 153 7.32 9.72 -10.55
C PHE A 153 7.86 11.03 -11.10
N ARG A 154 9.17 11.05 -11.38
CA ARG A 154 9.91 12.26 -11.75
C ARG A 154 10.68 12.04 -13.05
N ASN A 155 10.50 12.95 -14.01
CA ASN A 155 11.30 12.93 -15.23
C ASN A 155 12.78 13.23 -14.86
N PRO A 156 13.74 12.35 -15.23
CA PRO A 156 15.13 12.50 -14.83
C PRO A 156 15.82 13.72 -15.48
N GLU A 157 15.41 14.12 -16.69
CA GLU A 157 16.03 15.20 -17.45
C GLU A 157 15.77 16.59 -16.85
N ASN A 158 14.56 16.82 -16.35
CA ASN A 158 14.14 18.16 -15.88
C ASN A 158 13.59 18.18 -14.45
N ARG A 159 13.62 17.04 -13.77
CA ARG A 159 13.20 16.86 -12.37
C ARG A 159 11.72 17.20 -12.10
N LYS A 160 10.90 17.39 -13.13
CA LYS A 160 9.47 17.67 -12.97
C LYS A 160 8.69 16.39 -12.64
N TRP A 161 7.74 16.53 -11.73
CA TRP A 161 6.87 15.43 -11.34
C TRP A 161 5.76 15.23 -12.37
N TYR A 162 5.50 13.98 -12.70
CA TYR A 162 4.39 13.57 -13.54
C TYR A 162 3.49 12.53 -12.87
N GLY A 163 3.85 12.05 -11.69
CA GLY A 163 2.99 11.21 -10.87
C GLY A 163 3.37 11.31 -9.41
N ILE A 164 2.42 11.05 -8.52
CA ILE A 164 2.70 10.84 -7.10
C ILE A 164 1.68 9.86 -6.53
N ILE A 165 2.15 8.80 -5.87
CA ILE A 165 1.33 7.88 -5.07
C ILE A 165 1.34 8.36 -3.62
N MET A 166 0.16 8.42 -3.01
CA MET A 166 -0.04 8.87 -1.63
C MET A 166 -1.05 7.99 -0.92
N ASN A 167 -0.93 7.92 0.41
CA ASN A 167 -1.81 7.13 1.26
C ASN A 167 -2.65 8.12 2.07
N ILE A 168 -3.94 8.20 1.79
CA ILE A 168 -4.81 9.25 2.34
C ILE A 168 -6.09 8.67 2.91
N PRO A 169 -6.74 9.33 3.88
CA PRO A 169 -8.05 8.88 4.34
C PRO A 169 -9.08 8.95 3.21
N LYS A 170 -9.83 7.87 2.98
CA LYS A 170 -10.79 7.73 1.89
C LYS A 170 -11.84 8.85 1.90
N SER A 171 -12.20 9.34 3.10
CA SER A 171 -13.13 10.45 3.23
C SER A 171 -12.65 11.73 2.52
N LYS A 172 -11.34 11.92 2.33
CA LYS A 172 -10.76 13.13 1.70
C LYS A 172 -11.01 13.19 0.18
N ILE A 173 -11.23 12.06 -0.48
CA ILE A 173 -11.55 12.00 -1.91
C ILE A 173 -13.06 11.86 -2.17
N GLU A 174 -13.79 11.15 -1.29
CA GLU A 174 -15.25 10.96 -1.47
C GLU A 174 -16.07 12.21 -1.15
N LYS A 175 -15.68 13.00 -0.13
CA LYS A 175 -16.33 14.27 0.21
C LYS A 175 -16.32 15.31 -0.92
N GLN A 176 -15.52 15.10 -1.96
CA GLN A 176 -15.39 16.00 -3.11
C GLN A 176 -16.32 15.67 -4.30
N GLY A 177 -17.21 14.66 -4.23
CA GLY A 177 -18.07 14.39 -5.39
C GLY A 177 -19.25 13.44 -5.31
N ARG A 178 -19.40 12.56 -4.31
CA ARG A 178 -20.61 11.73 -4.13
C ARG A 178 -20.81 11.41 -2.64
N ALA A 179 -22.06 11.20 -2.23
CA ALA A 179 -22.45 10.96 -0.84
C ALA A 179 -21.46 9.99 -0.16
N ALA A 180 -20.79 10.48 0.89
CA ALA A 180 -19.83 9.70 1.65
C ALA A 180 -20.52 8.41 2.12
N SER A 181 -19.93 7.26 1.82
CA SER A 181 -20.32 6.04 2.51
C SER A 181 -19.84 6.20 3.95
N LEU A 182 -20.78 6.51 4.85
CA LEU A 182 -20.54 6.60 6.28
C LEU A 182 -20.25 5.19 6.83
N SER A 183 -19.07 4.64 6.55
CA SER A 183 -18.49 3.57 7.37
C SER A 183 -17.69 4.22 8.50
N ALA A 184 -17.86 3.70 9.72
CA ALA A 184 -17.35 4.26 10.96
C ALA A 184 -15.80 4.33 11.07
N ASP A 185 -15.07 3.77 10.10
CA ASP A 185 -13.61 3.84 10.01
C ASP A 185 -13.20 4.60 8.74
N ASP A 186 -12.48 5.73 8.88
CA ASP A 186 -11.89 6.46 7.74
C ASP A 186 -10.68 5.68 7.21
N ALA A 187 -10.98 4.65 6.41
CA ALA A 187 -9.99 3.74 5.86
C ALA A 187 -8.96 4.51 5.02
N ILE A 188 -7.68 4.17 5.17
CA ILE A 188 -6.62 4.69 4.31
C ILE A 188 -6.73 4.03 2.93
N VAL A 189 -6.64 4.84 1.88
CA VAL A 189 -6.60 4.40 0.48
C VAL A 189 -5.35 4.96 -0.19
N GLU A 190 -4.70 4.13 -1.01
CA GLU A 190 -3.65 4.62 -1.90
C GLU A 190 -4.27 5.26 -3.13
N VAL A 191 -3.78 6.45 -3.48
CA VAL A 191 -4.19 7.20 -4.66
C VAL A 191 -2.98 7.56 -5.48
N ILE A 192 -3.17 7.73 -6.78
CA ILE A 192 -2.17 8.33 -7.66
C ILE A 192 -2.69 9.63 -8.25
N ASN A 193 -1.92 10.70 -8.11
CA ASN A 193 -2.14 11.91 -8.87
C ASN A 193 -1.31 11.87 -10.15
N VAL A 194 -1.94 12.22 -11.27
CA VAL A 194 -1.27 12.35 -12.57
C VAL A 194 -1.61 13.69 -13.21
N LYS A 195 -0.70 14.26 -14.00
CA LYS A 195 -1.02 15.44 -14.80
C LYS A 195 -1.94 15.05 -15.94
N ILE A 196 -2.89 15.92 -16.24
CA ILE A 196 -3.88 15.68 -17.27
C ILE A 196 -4.24 16.99 -17.97
N ASP A 197 -4.69 16.84 -19.21
CA ASP A 197 -5.37 17.91 -19.93
C ASP A 197 -6.69 18.29 -19.19
N PRO A 198 -6.95 19.59 -18.92
CA PRO A 198 -8.15 20.03 -18.23
C PRO A 198 -9.46 19.51 -18.84
N GLU A 199 -9.56 19.41 -20.18
CA GLU A 199 -10.78 18.98 -20.85
C GLU A 199 -11.06 17.49 -20.59
N LYS A 200 -10.01 16.66 -20.66
CA LYS A 200 -10.12 15.21 -20.38
C LYS A 200 -10.42 14.92 -18.91
N SER A 201 -9.95 15.78 -18.01
CA SER A 201 -10.21 15.66 -16.57
C SER A 201 -11.72 15.67 -16.26
N ILE A 202 -12.49 16.52 -16.97
CA ILE A 202 -13.93 16.66 -16.77
C ILE A 202 -14.66 15.36 -17.10
N GLU A 203 -14.29 14.70 -18.19
CA GLU A 203 -14.92 13.44 -18.61
C GLU A 203 -14.55 12.28 -17.67
N LEU A 204 -13.28 12.15 -17.31
CA LEU A 204 -12.82 11.04 -16.46
C LEU A 204 -13.46 11.07 -15.07
N LYS A 205 -13.63 12.25 -14.47
CA LYS A 205 -14.27 12.41 -13.15
C LYS A 205 -15.73 11.98 -13.10
N LYS A 206 -16.40 11.75 -14.25
CA LYS A 206 -17.76 11.17 -14.28
C LYS A 206 -17.73 9.68 -13.90
N ARG A 207 -16.61 9.00 -14.15
CA ARG A 207 -16.40 7.58 -13.90
C ARG A 207 -15.98 7.32 -12.44
N ARG A 208 -16.30 6.14 -11.92
CA ARG A 208 -15.82 5.68 -10.61
C ARG A 208 -14.28 5.59 -10.63
N GLY A 209 -13.65 5.92 -9.51
CA GLY A 209 -12.20 5.83 -9.33
C GLY A 209 -11.43 7.11 -9.68
N PHE A 210 -12.07 8.11 -10.28
CA PHE A 210 -11.47 9.40 -10.63
C PHE A 210 -12.06 10.52 -9.78
N TYR A 211 -11.19 11.35 -9.21
CA TYR A 211 -11.54 12.42 -8.28
C TYR A 211 -10.77 13.71 -8.58
N ASP A 212 -11.23 14.81 -7.99
CA ASP A 212 -10.47 16.06 -7.99
C ASP A 212 -9.06 15.86 -7.41
N ALA A 213 -8.09 16.61 -7.94
CA ALA A 213 -6.70 16.56 -7.50
C ALA A 213 -6.58 16.81 -5.98
N TYR A 214 -5.97 15.87 -5.26
CA TYR A 214 -5.65 16.00 -3.86
C TYR A 214 -4.25 16.63 -3.70
N HIS A 215 -4.11 17.69 -2.90
CA HIS A 215 -2.88 18.51 -2.72
C HIS A 215 -2.29 19.18 -3.98
N MET A 216 -2.74 18.83 -5.19
CA MET A 216 -2.27 19.38 -6.46
C MET A 216 -3.29 20.34 -7.10
N SER A 217 -2.86 21.08 -8.13
CA SER A 217 -3.76 21.98 -8.86
C SER A 217 -4.84 21.20 -9.59
N LYS A 218 -6.10 21.40 -9.21
CA LYS A 218 -7.30 20.82 -9.84
C LYS A 218 -7.43 21.09 -11.35
N LYS A 219 -6.71 22.09 -11.87
CA LYS A 219 -6.70 22.44 -13.30
C LYS A 219 -5.94 21.41 -14.13
N ASN A 220 -4.78 20.96 -13.65
CA ASN A 220 -3.81 20.20 -14.46
C ASN A 220 -3.50 18.83 -13.89
N TRP A 221 -4.19 18.42 -12.83
CA TRP A 221 -4.00 17.15 -12.15
C TRP A 221 -5.35 16.49 -11.89
N ILE A 222 -5.32 15.18 -11.77
CA ILE A 222 -6.46 14.35 -11.37
C ILE A 222 -5.98 13.30 -10.38
N THR A 223 -6.83 12.95 -9.41
CA THR A 223 -6.56 11.87 -8.45
C THR A 223 -7.27 10.61 -8.93
N ILE A 224 -6.57 9.48 -8.88
CA ILE A 224 -7.12 8.16 -9.20
C ILE A 224 -6.97 7.26 -7.98
N ALA A 225 -8.05 6.60 -7.55
CA ALA A 225 -7.99 5.63 -6.47
C ALA A 225 -7.33 4.33 -6.96
N LEU A 226 -6.42 3.78 -6.16
CA LEU A 226 -5.74 2.50 -6.42
C LEU A 226 -6.46 1.35 -5.69
N ASP A 227 -7.77 1.27 -5.89
CA ASP A 227 -8.68 0.29 -5.27
C ASP A 227 -9.23 -0.74 -6.28
N GLY A 228 -8.63 -0.81 -7.47
CA GLY A 228 -9.07 -1.67 -8.58
C GLY A 228 -10.25 -1.14 -9.39
N SER A 229 -10.83 0.02 -9.04
CA SER A 229 -11.94 0.62 -9.82
C SER A 229 -11.51 1.14 -11.20
N VAL A 230 -10.21 1.36 -11.38
CA VAL A 230 -9.59 1.74 -12.66
C VAL A 230 -8.52 0.70 -12.98
N SER A 231 -8.52 0.20 -14.21
CA SER A 231 -7.56 -0.81 -14.67
C SER A 231 -6.12 -0.26 -14.73
N ASP A 232 -5.15 -1.11 -14.40
CA ASP A 232 -3.72 -0.80 -14.41
C ASP A 232 -3.28 -0.19 -15.76
N ASP A 233 -3.72 -0.76 -16.89
CA ASP A 233 -3.40 -0.27 -18.24
C ASP A 233 -3.79 1.19 -18.47
N LEU A 234 -4.98 1.58 -18.01
CA LEU A 234 -5.47 2.95 -18.14
C LEU A 234 -4.66 3.90 -17.25
N ILE A 235 -4.30 3.49 -16.04
CA ILE A 235 -3.49 4.31 -15.13
C ILE A 235 -2.09 4.51 -15.72
N VAL A 236 -1.49 3.46 -16.26
CA VAL A 236 -0.17 3.50 -16.90
C VAL A 236 -0.19 4.37 -18.16
N ASP A 237 -1.25 4.30 -18.99
CA ASP A 237 -1.41 5.20 -20.15
C ASP A 237 -1.56 6.68 -19.72
N LEU A 238 -2.30 6.94 -18.64
CA LEU A 238 -2.41 8.29 -18.08
C LEU A 238 -1.06 8.78 -17.52
N LEU A 239 -0.27 7.92 -16.88
CA LEU A 239 1.10 8.24 -16.46
C LEU A 239 2.00 8.56 -17.66
N LYS A 240 1.92 7.78 -18.75
CA LYS A 240 2.65 8.05 -20.00
C LYS A 240 2.31 9.42 -20.57
N LYS A 241 1.02 9.76 -20.64
CA LYS A 241 0.54 11.09 -21.09
C LYS A 241 1.00 12.20 -20.17
N SER A 242 0.91 11.99 -18.86
CA SER A 242 1.41 12.92 -17.85
C SER A 242 2.91 13.19 -17.99
N ARG A 243 3.72 12.13 -18.21
CA ARG A 243 5.16 12.24 -18.45
C ARG A 243 5.45 13.04 -19.71
N ALA A 244 4.69 12.83 -20.79
CA ALA A 244 4.82 13.60 -22.03
C ALA A 244 4.53 15.10 -21.83
N LEU A 245 3.52 15.45 -21.00
CA LEU A 245 3.18 16.85 -20.69
C LEU A 245 4.30 17.61 -19.98
N VAL A 246 5.17 16.92 -19.24
CA VAL A 246 6.32 17.54 -18.56
C VAL A 246 7.63 17.41 -19.31
N SER A 247 7.69 16.55 -20.32
CA SER A 247 8.92 16.31 -21.08
C SER A 247 9.31 17.58 -21.86
N PRO A 248 10.61 17.87 -22.01
CA PRO A 248 11.06 18.98 -22.83
C PRO A 248 10.45 18.88 -24.24
N ARG A 249 9.95 19.99 -24.77
CA ARG A 249 9.57 20.03 -26.18
C ARG A 249 10.87 19.93 -26.99
N PRO A 250 10.94 19.12 -28.06
CA PRO A 250 12.09 19.17 -28.95
C PRO A 250 12.30 20.62 -29.40
N CYS A 251 13.53 21.12 -29.27
CA CYS A 251 13.89 22.41 -29.85
C CYS A 251 13.49 22.35 -31.33
N ARG A 252 12.56 23.20 -31.75
CA ARG A 252 12.33 23.42 -33.18
C ARG A 252 13.63 24.03 -33.70
N ALA A 253 14.41 23.26 -34.45
CA ALA A 253 15.46 23.83 -35.28
C ALA A 253 14.78 24.90 -36.14
N ARG A 254 15.21 26.15 -35.97
CA ARG A 254 14.78 27.23 -36.86
C ARG A 254 15.37 26.88 -38.23
N SER A 255 14.49 26.48 -39.16
CA SER A 255 14.77 26.47 -40.60
C SER A 255 15.01 27.89 -41.08
#